data_AF-A0A7X7PN75-F1
#
_entry.id   AF-A0A7X7PN75-F1
#
_cell.length_a   1.000
_cell.length_b   1.000
_cell.length_c   1.000
_cell.angle_alpha   90.00
_cell.angle_beta   90.00
_cell.angle_gamma   90.00
#
_symmetry.space_group_name_H-M   'P 1'
#
loop_
_entity.id
_entity.type
_entity.pdbx_description
1 polymer ?
#
loop_
_entity_poly.entity_id
_entity_poly.type
_entity_poly.pdbx_seq_one_letter_code
_entity_poly.pdbx_strand_id
1 'polypeptide(L)'
;MTAEFVRLGDVLKRTAERLREGEEARAYAAWSAAAGAHVTAAATPVRLARGTLVLECESSVWAQELTYLSGEFLAKMHAADPDCPVERLRFVSGRRPR
;
A
#
# COMPACT_ATOMS: atom_id res chain seq x y z
N MET A 1 43.87 2.40 4.50
CA MET A 1 42.48 1.90 4.59
C MET A 1 41.55 3.05 4.25
N THR A 2 41.14 3.15 2.99
CA THR A 2 40.24 4.20 2.48
C THR A 2 38.80 3.77 2.72
N ALA A 3 38.04 4.56 3.48
CA ALA A 3 36.61 4.34 3.66
C ALA A 3 35.87 4.71 2.36
N GLU A 4 35.24 3.72 1.74
CA GLU A 4 34.39 3.92 0.57
C GLU A 4 33.05 4.50 1.04
N PHE A 5 32.85 5.80 0.81
CA PHE A 5 31.56 6.46 1.06
C PHE A 5 30.60 6.12 -0.07
N VAL A 6 29.71 5.16 0.16
CA VAL A 6 28.60 4.89 -0.76
C VAL A 6 27.66 6.10 -0.75
N ARG A 7 27.37 6.66 -1.93
CA ARG A 7 26.43 7.78 -2.06
C ARG A 7 25.04 7.32 -1.61
N LEU A 8 24.42 8.06 -0.70
CA LEU A 8 23.07 7.78 -0.22
C LEU A 8 22.06 7.63 -1.38
N GLY A 9 22.25 8.37 -2.46
CA GLY A 9 21.45 8.25 -3.69
C GLY A 9 21.49 6.85 -4.31
N ASP A 10 22.63 6.16 -4.29
CA ASP A 10 22.75 4.81 -4.86
C ASP A 10 22.13 3.75 -3.95
N VAL A 11 22.17 3.98 -2.63
CA VAL A 11 21.48 3.14 -1.65
C VAL A 11 19.96 3.31 -1.77
N LEU A 12 19.48 4.55 -1.88
CA LEU A 12 18.07 4.85 -2.08
C LEU A 12 17.56 4.30 -3.41
N LYS A 13 18.31 4.43 -4.51
CA LYS A 13 17.94 3.90 -5.82
C LYS A 13 17.82 2.38 -5.79
N ARG A 14 18.83 1.66 -5.28
CA ARG A 14 18.78 0.20 -5.17
C ARG A 14 17.66 -0.29 -4.27
N THR A 15 17.40 0.42 -3.17
CA THR A 15 16.30 0.07 -2.26
C THR A 15 14.95 0.33 -2.91
N ALA A 16 14.79 1.45 -3.63
CA ALA A 16 13.58 1.77 -4.36
C ALA A 16 13.33 0.78 -5.51
N GLU A 17 14.36 0.37 -6.25
CA GLU A 17 14.26 -0.66 -7.29
C GLU A 17 13.81 -2.01 -6.70
N ARG A 18 14.44 -2.45 -5.60
CA ARG A 18 14.04 -3.67 -4.89
C ARG A 18 12.65 -3.60 -4.28
N LEU A 19 12.23 -2.43 -3.79
CA LEU A 19 10.87 -2.21 -3.32
C LEU A 19 9.90 -2.35 -4.48
N ARG A 20 10.15 -1.69 -5.62
CA ARG A 20 9.31 -1.76 -6.83
C ARG A 20 9.15 -3.17 -7.40
N GLU A 21 10.12 -4.05 -7.19
CA GLU A 21 10.05 -5.46 -7.58
C GLU A 21 9.30 -6.33 -6.55
N GLY A 22 9.10 -5.85 -5.32
CA GLY A 22 8.41 -6.57 -4.27
C GLY A 22 6.89 -6.50 -4.40
N GLU A 23 6.23 -7.63 -4.10
CA GLU A 23 4.76 -7.73 -4.05
C GLU A 23 4.11 -6.61 -3.21
N GLU A 24 4.75 -6.21 -2.10
CA GLU A 24 4.25 -5.15 -1.23
C GLU A 24 4.20 -3.78 -1.92
N ALA A 25 5.26 -3.36 -2.64
CA ALA A 25 5.21 -2.08 -3.33
C ALA A 25 4.24 -2.10 -4.51
N ARG A 26 4.12 -3.24 -5.21
CA ARG A 26 3.10 -3.43 -6.24
C ARG A 26 1.70 -3.28 -5.66
N ALA A 27 1.41 -3.93 -4.53
CA ALA A 27 0.14 -3.79 -3.83
C ALA A 27 -0.15 -2.35 -3.40
N TYR A 28 0.86 -1.63 -2.90
CA TYR A 28 0.69 -0.24 -2.44
C TYR A 28 0.44 0.72 -3.61
N ALA A 29 1.13 0.51 -4.73
CA ALA A 29 0.92 1.27 -5.95
C ALA A 29 -0.48 1.00 -6.53
N ALA A 30 -0.89 -0.28 -6.60
CA ALA A 30 -2.22 -0.67 -7.07
C ALA A 30 -3.33 -0.06 -6.22
N TRP A 31 -3.18 -0.07 -4.88
CA TRP A 31 -4.11 0.60 -3.97
C TRP A 31 -4.21 2.10 -4.27
N SER A 32 -3.07 2.78 -4.36
CA SER A 32 -3.03 4.23 -4.60
C SER A 32 -3.72 4.61 -5.91
N ALA A 33 -3.55 3.79 -6.95
CA ALA A 33 -4.22 3.98 -8.24
C ALA A 33 -5.73 3.73 -8.17
N ALA A 34 -6.16 2.65 -7.48
CA ALA A 34 -7.56 2.26 -7.39
C ALA A 34 -8.41 3.18 -6.49
N ALA A 35 -7.83 3.66 -5.38
CA ALA A 35 -8.53 4.43 -4.35
C ALA A 35 -8.55 5.94 -4.65
N GLY A 36 -7.53 6.45 -5.32
CA GLY A 36 -7.36 7.88 -5.57
C GLY A 36 -6.98 8.67 -4.32
N ALA A 37 -6.66 9.96 -4.52
CA ALA A 37 -5.99 10.78 -3.51
C ALA A 37 -6.80 10.96 -2.21
N HIS A 38 -8.12 11.20 -2.32
CA HIS A 38 -8.98 11.43 -1.16
C HIS A 38 -9.06 10.20 -0.25
N VAL A 39 -9.31 9.02 -0.81
CA VAL A 39 -9.42 7.78 -0.03
C VAL A 39 -8.05 7.37 0.53
N THR A 40 -6.98 7.55 -0.25
CA THR A 40 -5.61 7.23 0.22
C THR A 40 -5.17 8.11 1.40
N ALA A 41 -5.69 9.34 1.50
CA ALA A 41 -5.44 10.19 2.66
C ALA A 41 -6.11 9.66 3.95
N ALA A 42 -7.27 9.02 3.81
CA ALA A 42 -8.03 8.46 4.91
C ALA A 42 -7.67 7.00 5.24
N ALA A 43 -7.07 6.26 4.29
CA ALA A 43 -6.70 4.85 4.42
C ALA A 43 -5.38 4.54 3.74
N THR A 44 -4.33 4.31 4.54
CA THR A 44 -2.97 4.05 4.07
C THR A 44 -2.61 2.58 4.22
N PRO A 45 -1.99 1.94 3.21
CA PRO A 45 -1.53 0.56 3.32
C PRO A 45 -0.36 0.47 4.31
N VAL A 46 -0.40 -0.51 5.20
CA VAL A 46 0.60 -0.70 6.27
C VAL A 46 1.27 -2.06 6.26
N ARG A 47 0.68 -3.05 5.56
CA ARG A 47 1.25 -4.39 5.45
C ARG A 47 0.62 -5.18 4.30
N LEU A 48 1.42 -5.91 3.55
CA LEU A 48 0.94 -7.04 2.74
C LEU A 48 1.32 -8.37 3.39
N ALA A 49 0.36 -9.28 3.57
CA ALA A 49 0.64 -10.63 4.07
C ALA A 49 -0.34 -11.65 3.51
N ARG A 50 0.17 -12.70 2.84
CA ARG A 50 -0.63 -13.81 2.29
C ARG A 50 -1.82 -13.30 1.46
N GLY A 51 -1.53 -12.43 0.50
CA GLY A 51 -2.53 -11.77 -0.37
C GLY A 51 -3.45 -10.76 0.33
N THR A 52 -3.32 -10.54 1.65
CA THR A 52 -4.15 -9.55 2.34
C THR A 52 -3.39 -8.24 2.51
N LEU A 53 -3.89 -7.18 1.87
CA LEU A 53 -3.43 -5.82 2.08
C LEU A 53 -4.18 -5.21 3.27
N VAL A 54 -3.43 -4.85 4.31
CA VAL A 54 -3.95 -4.20 5.51
C VAL A 54 -3.82 -2.70 5.35
N LEU A 55 -4.91 -1.99 5.59
CA LEU A 55 -5.00 -0.54 5.51
C LEU A 55 -5.37 0.04 6.86
N GLU A 56 -4.55 0.98 7.32
CA GLU A 56 -4.85 1.78 8.50
C GLU A 56 -5.71 2.97 8.09
N CYS A 57 -6.90 3.06 8.66
CA CYS A 57 -7.86 4.12 8.44
C CYS A 57 -7.81 5.16 9.57
N GLU A 58 -8.14 6.41 9.26
CA GLU A 58 -8.19 7.50 10.23
C GLU A 58 -9.26 7.33 11.32
N SER A 59 -10.30 6.54 11.05
CA SER A 59 -11.41 6.30 11.97
C SER A 59 -12.07 4.94 11.73
N SER A 60 -12.87 4.49 12.71
CA SER A 60 -13.69 3.28 12.57
C SER A 60 -14.81 3.45 11.55
N VAL A 61 -15.28 4.68 11.33
CA VAL A 61 -16.30 4.98 10.30
C VAL A 61 -15.71 4.73 8.91
N TRP A 62 -14.53 5.29 8.62
CA TRP A 62 -13.82 5.01 7.36
C TRP A 62 -13.52 3.53 7.18
N ALA A 63 -13.06 2.84 8.24
CA ALA A 63 -12.79 1.42 8.15
C ALA A 63 -14.04 0.62 7.77
N GLN A 64 -15.19 0.99 8.34
CA GLN A 64 -16.46 0.34 8.04
C GLN A 64 -16.96 0.65 6.63
N GLU A 65 -16.96 1.93 6.23
CA GLU A 65 -17.38 2.35 4.88
C GLU A 65 -16.53 1.68 3.78
N LEU A 66 -15.21 1.69 3.93
CA LEU A 66 -14.31 1.07 2.95
C LEU A 66 -14.39 -0.46 2.95
N THR A 67 -14.77 -1.08 4.07
CA THR A 67 -15.03 -2.52 4.10
C THR A 67 -16.20 -2.88 3.18
N TYR A 68 -17.26 -2.07 3.13
CA TYR A 68 -18.38 -2.28 2.20
C TYR A 68 -17.95 -2.13 0.73
N LEU A 69 -17.01 -1.22 0.45
CA LEU A 69 -16.49 -0.97 -0.90
C LEU A 69 -15.30 -1.87 -1.29
N SER A 70 -14.91 -2.81 -0.42
CA SER A 70 -13.69 -3.61 -0.59
C SER A 70 -13.64 -4.37 -1.93
N GLY A 71 -14.76 -4.96 -2.35
CA GLY A 71 -14.86 -5.68 -3.62
C GLY A 71 -14.64 -4.77 -4.84
N GLU A 72 -15.14 -3.54 -4.81
CA GLU A 72 -14.96 -2.58 -5.90
C GLU A 72 -13.51 -2.13 -6.01
N PHE A 73 -12.84 -1.85 -4.88
CA PHE A 73 -11.43 -1.50 -4.90
C PHE A 73 -10.56 -2.67 -5.36
N LEU A 74 -10.85 -3.89 -4.91
CA LEU A 74 -10.12 -5.07 -5.34
C LEU A 74 -10.23 -5.26 -6.86
N ALA A 75 -11.45 -5.13 -7.42
CA ALA A 75 -11.68 -5.19 -8.86
C ALA A 75 -10.92 -4.09 -9.61
N LYS A 76 -10.91 -2.85 -9.11
CA LYS A 76 -10.13 -1.75 -9.69
C LYS A 76 -8.62 -2.02 -9.66
N MET A 77 -8.11 -2.60 -8.57
CA MET A 77 -6.70 -2.96 -8.44
C MET A 77 -6.30 -4.01 -9.48
N HIS A 78 -7.08 -5.08 -9.63
CA HIS A 78 -6.81 -6.13 -10.64
C HIS A 78 -7.03 -5.65 -12.07
N ALA A 79 -7.96 -4.72 -12.31
CA ALA A 79 -8.15 -4.12 -13.63
C ALA A 79 -6.97 -3.23 -14.03
N ALA A 80 -6.35 -2.53 -13.07
CA ALA A 80 -5.19 -1.68 -13.31
C ALA A 80 -3.88 -2.48 -13.40
N ASP A 81 -3.76 -3.57 -12.65
CA ASP A 81 -2.60 -4.45 -12.61
C ASP A 81 -3.06 -5.91 -12.46
N PRO A 82 -3.12 -6.69 -13.56
CA PRO A 82 -3.51 -8.10 -13.53
C PRO A 82 -2.58 -8.98 -12.69
N ASP A 83 -1.34 -8.56 -12.47
CA ASP A 83 -0.36 -9.28 -11.64
C ASP A 83 -0.31 -8.72 -10.20
N CYS A 84 -1.34 -7.97 -9.78
CA CYS A 84 -1.46 -7.44 -8.43
C CYS A 84 -1.63 -8.60 -7.43
N PRO A 85 -0.78 -8.69 -6.38
CA PRO A 85 -0.78 -9.82 -5.46
C PRO A 85 -1.88 -9.75 -4.39
N VAL A 86 -2.76 -8.73 -4.44
CA VAL A 86 -3.78 -8.51 -3.42
C VAL A 86 -5.01 -9.35 -3.74
N GLU A 87 -5.40 -10.21 -2.82
CA GLU A 87 -6.60 -11.05 -2.88
C GLU A 87 -7.69 -10.55 -1.92
N ARG A 88 -7.31 -9.77 -0.90
CA ARG A 88 -8.21 -9.27 0.14
C ARG A 88 -7.75 -7.94 0.69
N LEU A 89 -8.71 -7.07 0.97
CA LEU A 89 -8.49 -5.82 1.68
C LEU A 89 -8.97 -5.97 3.13
N ARG A 90 -8.17 -5.50 4.08
CA ARG A 90 -8.53 -5.42 5.49
C ARG A 90 -8.34 -4.01 6.00
N PHE A 91 -9.42 -3.36 6.37
CA PHE A 91 -9.40 -2.01 6.93
C PHE A 91 -9.41 -2.09 8.46
N VAL A 92 -8.47 -1.40 9.09
CA VAL A 92 -8.36 -1.30 10.56
C VAL A 92 -8.29 0.17 10.93
N SER A 93 -8.97 0.59 11.99
CA SER A 93 -8.82 1.97 12.47
C SER A 93 -7.51 2.09 13.25
N GLY A 94 -6.62 2.97 12.77
CA GLY A 94 -5.44 3.39 13.51
C GLY A 94 -5.79 4.37 14.62
N ARG A 95 -5.09 4.31 15.76
CA ARG A 95 -5.00 5.49 16.62
C ARG A 95 -3.93 6.39 16.01
N ARG A 96 -4.27 7.19 15.01
CA ARG A 96 -3.43 8.35 14.68
C ARG A 96 -3.52 9.30 15.89
N PRO A 97 -2.43 9.58 16.62
CA PRO A 97 -2.44 10.69 17.57
C PRO A 97 -2.71 11.95 16.76
N ARG A 98 -3.73 12.72 17.16
CA ARG A 98 -3.96 14.07 16.62
C ARG A 98 -2.91 15.03 17.19
#